data_AF-A0A2V7RLZ2-F1
#
_entry.id   AF-A0A2V7RLZ2-F1
#
_cell.length_a   1.000
_cell.length_b   1.000
_cell.length_c   1.000
_cell.angle_alpha   90.00
_cell.angle_beta   90.00
_cell.angle_gamma   90.00
#
_symmetry.space_group_name_H-M   'P 1'
#
loop_
_entity.id
_entity.type
_entity.pdbx_description
1 polymer ?
#
loop_
_entity_poly.entity_id
_entity_poly.type
_entity_poly.pdbx_seq_one_letter_code
_entity_poly.pdbx_strand_id
1 'polypeptide(L)' 'AGTLQRCRAAGIRLIDEQPRVGAEGKHIAFLHPSSTGGILIELTEA' A
#
# COMPACT_ATOMS: atom_id res chain seq x y z
N ALA A 1 -12.31 -7.29 -4.95
CA ALA A 1 -11.77 -6.05 -4.36
C ALA A 1 -10.25 -6.11 -4.35
N GLY A 2 -9.56 -5.07 -4.84
CA GLY A 2 -8.10 -5.00 -4.84
C GLY A 2 -7.50 -4.91 -3.42
N THR A 3 -6.21 -5.18 -3.27
CA THR A 3 -5.54 -5.23 -1.95
C THR A 3 -5.68 -3.91 -1.18
N LEU A 4 -5.50 -2.75 -1.83
CA LEU A 4 -5.67 -1.44 -1.20
C LEU A 4 -7.09 -1.21 -0.66
N GLN A 5 -8.11 -1.68 -1.37
CA GLN A 5 -9.49 -1.57 -0.90
C GLN A 5 -9.72 -2.41 0.37
N ARG A 6 -9.12 -3.61 0.44
CA ARG A 6 -9.18 -4.45 1.65
C ARG A 6 -8.44 -3.80 2.81
N CYS A 7 -7.27 -3.22 2.57
CA CYS A 7 -6.52 -2.47 3.59
C CYS A 7 -7.33 -1.30 4.14
N ARG A 8 -7.94 -0.50 3.27
CA ARG A 8 -8.82 0.61 3.67
C ARG A 8 -10.00 0.13 4.50
N ALA A 9 -10.69 -0.93 4.06
CA ALA A 9 -11.82 -1.52 4.78
C ALA A 9 -11.41 -2.07 6.16
N ALA A 10 -10.16 -2.50 6.32
CA ALA A 10 -9.59 -2.95 7.59
C ALA A 10 -9.07 -1.79 8.47
N GLY A 11 -9.24 -0.53 8.07
CA GLY A 11 -8.76 0.63 8.84
C GLY A 11 -7.25 0.88 8.73
N ILE A 12 -6.55 0.24 7.80
CA ILE A 12 -5.14 0.49 7.54
C ILE A 12 -5.01 1.81 6.80
N ARG A 13 -4.24 2.74 7.36
CA ARG A 13 -3.93 4.01 6.72
C ARG A 13 -2.98 3.77 5.56
N LEU A 14 -3.38 4.24 4.38
CA LEU A 14 -2.58 4.19 3.17
C LEU A 14 -1.73 5.46 3.07
N ILE A 15 -0.52 5.35 2.53
CA ILE A 15 0.21 6.50 2.00
C ILE A 15 -0.25 6.73 0.56
N ASP A 16 -0.30 5.65 -0.23
CA ASP A 16 -0.76 5.69 -1.61
C ASP A 16 -2.20 5.17 -1.70
N GLU A 17 -3.13 6.07 -1.99
CA GLU A 17 -4.56 5.78 -2.16
C GLU A 17 -4.85 5.01 -3.47
N GLN A 18 -3.97 5.16 -4.46
CA GLN A 18 -3.96 4.47 -5.74
C GLN A 18 -2.53 4.01 -6.05
N PRO A 19 -2.34 2.85 -6.72
CA PRO A 19 -1.01 2.42 -7.11
C PRO A 19 -0.31 3.42 -8.03
N ARG A 20 1.00 3.53 -7.91
CA ARG A 20 1.86 4.32 -8.79
C ARG A 20 2.99 3.46 -9.36
N VAL A 21 3.57 3.88 -10.47
CA VAL A 21 4.72 3.18 -11.06
C VAL A 21 5.94 3.34 -10.15
N GLY A 22 6.49 2.20 -9.72
CA GLY A 22 7.66 2.07 -8.87
C GLY A 22 8.89 1.60 -9.63
N ALA A 23 9.83 1.01 -8.90
CA ALA A 23 11.01 0.38 -9.48
C ALA A 23 10.61 -0.75 -10.45
N GLU A 24 11.45 -0.99 -11.47
CA GLU A 24 11.22 -2.01 -12.50
C GLU A 24 9.90 -1.86 -13.27
N GLY A 25 9.26 -0.69 -13.21
CA GLY A 25 7.99 -0.43 -13.89
C GLY A 25 6.77 -1.08 -13.22
N LYS A 26 6.93 -1.65 -12.02
CA LYS A 26 5.83 -2.31 -11.29
C LYS A 26 4.88 -1.30 -10.67
N HIS A 27 3.60 -1.66 -10.56
CA HIS A 27 2.67 -0.88 -9.75
C HIS A 27 2.90 -1.16 -8.27
N ILE A 28 3.15 -0.10 -7.51
CA ILE A 28 3.40 -0.16 -6.08
C ILE A 28 2.47 0.77 -5.31
N ALA A 29 2.29 0.49 -4.03
CA ALA A 29 1.62 1.39 -3.08
C ALA A 29 2.16 1.19 -1.66
N PHE A 30 2.33 2.28 -0.93
CA PHE A 30 2.81 2.25 0.44
C PHE A 30 1.69 2.28 1.48
N LEU A 31 1.89 1.54 2.58
CA LEU A 31 1.08 1.62 3.80
C LEU A 31 1.76 2.53 4.82
N HIS A 32 0.97 3.30 5.58
CA HIS A 32 1.52 4.24 6.54
C HIS A 32 2.05 3.51 7.80
N PRO A 33 3.29 3.79 8.27
CA PRO A 33 3.90 3.16 9.45
C PRO A 33 3.02 3.15 10.72
N SER A 34 2.17 4.17 10.89
CA SER A 34 1.23 4.25 12.02
C SER A 34 0.23 3.09 12.08
N SER A 35 -0.03 2.42 10.95
CA SER A 35 -0.94 1.27 10.87
C SER A 35 -0.22 -0.08 10.80
N THR A 36 1.11 -0.06 10.79
CA THR A 36 1.97 -1.24 10.54
C THR A 36 3.10 -1.36 11.57
N GLY A 37 2.91 -0.81 12.77
CA GLY A 37 3.85 -0.95 13.89
C GLY A 37 5.17 -0.19 13.69
N GLY A 38 5.15 0.94 12.97
CA GLY A 38 6.34 1.74 12.69
C GLY A 38 7.14 1.29 11.47
N ILE A 39 6.67 0.26 10.75
CA ILE A 39 7.36 -0.29 9.58
C ILE A 39 6.72 0.24 8.30
N LEU A 40 7.49 0.85 7.41
CA LEU A 40 7.01 1.20 6.08
C LEU A 40 6.90 -0.06 5.22
N ILE A 41 5.69 -0.35 4.71
CA ILE A 41 5.43 -1.54 3.89
C ILE A 41 5.10 -1.09 2.46
N GLU A 42 5.80 -1.68 1.49
CA GLU A 42 5.50 -1.59 0.07
C GLU A 42 4.65 -2.79 -0.36
N LEU A 43 3.52 -2.51 -1.00
CA LEU A 43 2.77 -3.50 -1.76
C LEU A 43 3.18 -3.38 -3.22
N THR A 44 3.48 -4.51 -3.86
CA THR A 44 3.87 -4.58 -5.27
C THR A 44 2.98 -5.59 -6.00
N GLU A 45 2.64 -5.30 -7.25
CA GLU A 45 1.93 -6.23 -8.12
C GLU A 45 2.92 -7.15 -8.83
N ALA A 46 2.57 -8.45 -8.93
CA ALA A 46 3.38 -9.46 -9.60
C ALA A 46 3.19 -9.44 -11.11
#